data_AF-A0A150GPC3-F1
#
_entry.id   AF-A0A150GPC3-F1
#
_cell.length_a   1.000
_cell.length_b   1.000
_cell.length_c   1.000
_cell.angle_alpha   90.00
_cell.angle_beta   90.00
_cell.angle_gamma   90.00
#
_symmetry.space_group_name_H-M   'P 1'
#
loop_
_entity.id
_entity.type
_entity.pdbx_description
1 polymer ?
#
loop_
_entity_poly.entity_id
_entity_poly.type
_entity_poly.pdbx_seq_one_letter_code
_entity_poly.pdbx_strand_id
1 'polypeptide(L)'
;MGGDHHHHAPVAEPSYARHLAPKSGLCPHDFHYNREIWYPHGGFYCDPKAWRRNTLLTLGALGGVMYLAFQSSVAKEVRHMPPKGWIPSLLWNPNAPNPVDFRGRKLDRDGNVAHE
;
A
#
# COMPACT_ATOMS: atom_id res chain seq x y z
N MET A 1 -30.38 40.92 -20.44
CA MET A 1 -31.16 39.66 -20.39
C MET A 1 -30.53 38.81 -19.30
N GLY A 2 -31.09 38.86 -18.08
CA GLY A 2 -30.59 38.13 -16.93
C GLY A 2 -31.21 36.74 -16.89
N GLY A 3 -30.38 35.71 -16.74
CA GLY A 3 -30.82 34.32 -16.65
C GLY A 3 -31.40 34.04 -15.27
N ASP A 4 -32.63 33.55 -15.25
CA ASP A 4 -33.32 33.06 -14.06
C ASP A 4 -32.55 31.88 -13.46
N HIS A 5 -31.95 32.11 -12.29
CA HIS A 5 -31.50 31.04 -11.40
C HIS A 5 -32.74 30.41 -10.77
N HIS A 6 -33.22 29.31 -11.34
CA HIS A 6 -34.26 28.50 -10.73
C HIS A 6 -33.77 27.98 -9.37
N HIS A 7 -34.18 28.65 -8.30
CA HIS A 7 -34.10 28.12 -6.95
C HIS A 7 -35.05 26.93 -6.85
N HIS A 8 -34.52 25.71 -6.95
CA HIS A 8 -35.28 24.53 -6.58
C HIS A 8 -35.72 24.65 -5.12
N ALA A 9 -37.02 24.57 -4.86
CA ALA A 9 -37.55 24.46 -3.50
C ALA A 9 -36.90 23.25 -2.80
N PRO A 10 -36.64 23.32 -1.47
CA PRO A 10 -36.12 22.18 -0.74
C PRO A 10 -37.13 21.04 -0.85
N VAL A 11 -36.78 19.99 -1.60
CA VAL A 11 -37.58 18.78 -1.70
C VAL A 11 -37.68 18.21 -0.28
N ALA A 12 -38.90 17.98 0.20
CA ALA A 12 -39.12 17.36 1.49
C ALA A 12 -38.33 16.05 1.56
N GLU A 13 -37.47 15.92 2.57
CA GLU A 13 -36.63 14.73 2.70
C GLU A 13 -37.53 13.48 2.73
N PRO A 14 -37.33 12.51 1.83
CA PRO A 14 -38.18 11.33 1.77
C PRO A 14 -38.08 10.54 3.08
N SER A 15 -39.10 9.77 3.45
CA SER A 15 -39.19 9.12 4.78
C SER A 15 -38.01 8.20 5.15
N TYR A 16 -37.30 7.69 4.15
CA TYR A 16 -36.09 6.88 4.32
C TYR A 16 -34.84 7.72 4.66
N ALA A 17 -34.92 9.05 4.56
CA ALA A 17 -33.83 9.99 4.79
C ALA A 17 -33.31 9.97 6.23
N ARG A 18 -34.16 9.61 7.20
CA ARG A 18 -33.79 9.46 8.62
C ARG A 18 -32.87 8.26 8.90
N HIS A 19 -32.86 7.26 8.01
CA HIS A 19 -31.98 6.09 8.10
C HIS A 19 -30.64 6.33 7.41
N LEU A 20 -30.45 7.54 6.90
CA LEU A 20 -29.24 7.97 6.26
C LEU A 20 -28.24 8.39 7.35
N ALA A 21 -27.09 7.72 7.46
CA ALA A 21 -25.92 8.32 8.14
C ALA A 21 -25.70 9.75 7.60
N PRO A 22 -25.05 10.70 8.30
CA PRO A 22 -24.65 11.94 7.63
C PRO A 22 -23.90 11.53 6.34
N LYS A 23 -24.40 11.95 5.17
CA LYS A 23 -23.70 11.72 3.91
C LYS A 23 -22.26 12.18 4.16
N SER A 24 -21.26 11.35 3.85
CA SER A 24 -19.89 11.84 3.88
C SER A 24 -19.87 13.10 3.01
N GLY A 25 -19.08 14.11 3.39
CA GLY A 25 -18.98 15.34 2.57
C GLY A 25 -18.51 15.07 1.13
N LEU A 26 -18.08 13.84 0.85
CA LEU A 26 -17.64 13.32 -0.44
C LEU A 26 -18.80 12.82 -1.33
N CYS A 27 -19.96 12.50 -0.75
CA CYS A 27 -21.09 11.92 -1.50
C CYS A 27 -21.90 13.02 -2.19
N PRO A 28 -22.12 12.95 -3.52
CA PRO A 28 -23.02 13.88 -4.20
C PRO A 28 -24.42 13.87 -3.61
N HIS A 29 -25.10 15.02 -3.66
CA HIS A 29 -26.45 15.14 -3.11
C HIS A 29 -27.44 14.16 -3.76
N ASP A 30 -27.33 13.94 -5.08
CA ASP A 30 -28.30 13.13 -5.83
C ASP A 30 -27.91 11.64 -5.90
N PHE A 31 -26.86 11.23 -5.18
CA PHE A 31 -26.44 9.83 -5.12
C PHE A 31 -27.24 9.05 -4.07
N HIS A 32 -27.85 7.95 -4.51
CA HIS A 32 -28.74 7.12 -3.70
C HIS A 32 -28.13 5.72 -3.50
N TYR A 33 -28.01 5.27 -2.25
CA TYR A 33 -27.58 3.91 -1.91
C TYR A 33 -28.20 3.48 -0.57
N ASN A 34 -28.39 2.17 -0.39
CA ASN A 34 -28.90 1.60 0.86
C ASN A 34 -27.76 1.52 1.89
N ARG A 35 -28.02 2.01 3.12
CA ARG A 35 -27.02 2.16 4.18
C ARG A 35 -27.04 1.07 5.23
N GLU A 36 -28.11 0.29 5.24
CA GLU A 36 -28.25 -0.87 6.10
C GLU A 36 -27.44 -2.05 5.57
N ILE A 37 -27.04 -2.00 4.31
CA ILE A 37 -26.17 -3.00 3.69
C ILE A 37 -24.75 -2.76 4.17
N TRP A 38 -24.25 -3.71 4.95
CA TRP A 38 -22.83 -3.77 5.29
C TRP A 38 -22.03 -4.29 4.10
N TYR A 39 -20.99 -3.54 3.72
CA TYR A 39 -20.04 -3.95 2.68
C TYR A 39 -18.67 -4.21 3.30
N PRO A 40 -17.99 -5.31 2.95
CA PRO A 40 -16.67 -5.62 3.53
C PRO A 40 -15.60 -4.58 3.19
N HIS A 41 -15.78 -3.82 2.10
CA HIS A 41 -14.88 -2.74 1.68
C HIS A 41 -15.35 -1.34 2.11
N GLY A 42 -16.42 -1.24 2.91
CA GLY A 42 -16.98 0.01 3.42
C GLY A 42 -18.13 0.61 2.60
N GLY A 43 -18.28 0.24 1.32
CA GLY A 43 -19.35 0.75 0.45
C GLY A 43 -18.99 2.03 -0.31
N PHE A 44 -20.00 2.84 -0.64
CA PHE A 44 -19.84 4.05 -1.47
C PHE A 44 -19.43 5.27 -0.64
N TYR A 45 -18.46 6.06 -1.15
CA TYR A 45 -18.00 7.32 -0.54
C TYR A 45 -17.64 7.21 0.94
N CYS A 46 -16.91 6.15 1.30
CA CYS A 46 -16.51 5.87 2.68
C CYS A 46 -15.63 6.99 3.27
N ASP A 47 -16.07 7.57 4.39
CA ASP A 47 -15.26 8.49 5.20
C ASP A 47 -15.26 8.05 6.67
N PRO A 48 -14.54 6.98 7.02
CA PRO A 48 -14.49 6.52 8.40
C PRO A 48 -13.70 7.49 9.26
N LYS A 49 -14.29 7.92 10.38
CA LYS A 49 -13.73 8.93 11.31
C LYS A 49 -12.27 8.67 11.73
N ALA A 50 -11.86 7.41 11.81
CA ALA A 50 -10.53 6.99 12.25
C ALA A 50 -9.63 6.44 11.13
N TRP A 51 -9.87 6.79 9.87
CA TRP A 51 -9.16 6.23 8.72
C TRP A 51 -7.63 6.30 8.87
N ARG A 52 -7.08 7.45 9.30
CA ARG A 52 -5.62 7.63 9.47
C ARG A 52 -5.02 6.64 10.46
N ARG A 53 -5.66 6.48 11.62
CA ARG A 53 -5.21 5.55 12.67
C ARG A 53 -5.28 4.11 12.16
N ASN A 54 -6.40 3.75 11.52
CA ASN A 54 -6.57 2.39 11.00
C ASN A 54 -5.55 2.08 9.90
N THR A 55 -5.31 2.99 8.97
CA THR A 55 -4.26 2.86 7.95
C THR A 55 -2.88 2.69 8.58
N LEU A 56 -2.55 3.50 9.58
CA LEU A 56 -1.26 3.39 10.27
C LEU A 56 -1.09 2.01 10.94
N LEU A 57 -2.12 1.52 11.64
CA LEU A 57 -2.10 0.19 12.26
C LEU A 57 -1.98 -0.92 11.22
N THR A 58 -2.75 -0.84 10.13
CA THR A 58 -2.69 -1.84 9.05
C THR A 58 -1.33 -1.86 8.38
N LEU A 59 -0.76 -0.71 8.04
CA LEU A 59 0.58 -0.62 7.45
C LEU A 59 1.66 -1.11 8.42
N GLY A 60 1.54 -0.79 9.71
CA GLY A 60 2.45 -1.28 10.75
C GLY A 60 2.40 -2.81 10.87
N ALA A 61 1.20 -3.38 10.95
CA ALA A 61 1.01 -4.83 11.02
C ALA A 61 1.52 -5.54 9.75
N LEU A 62 1.17 -5.01 8.56
CA LEU A 62 1.62 -5.54 7.28
C LEU A 62 3.15 -5.46 7.16
N GLY A 63 3.75 -4.33 7.52
CA GLY A 63 5.20 -4.14 7.55
C GLY A 63 5.89 -5.13 8.49
N GLY A 64 5.32 -5.38 9.66
CA GLY A 64 5.83 -6.39 10.60
C GLY A 64 5.83 -7.80 10.00
N VAL A 65 4.72 -8.21 9.38
CA VAL A 65 4.62 -9.52 8.71
C VAL A 65 5.60 -9.61 7.54
N MET A 66 5.68 -8.57 6.70
CA MET A 66 6.62 -8.50 5.58
C MET A 66 8.07 -8.61 6.04
N TYR A 67 8.44 -7.95 7.14
CA TYR A 67 9.78 -8.02 7.71
C TYR A 67 10.13 -9.44 8.17
N LEU A 68 9.22 -10.12 8.89
CA LEU A 68 9.43 -11.50 9.32
C LEU A 68 9.52 -12.47 8.13
N ALA A 69 8.65 -12.29 7.13
CA ALA A 69 8.70 -13.06 5.89
C ALA A 69 10.01 -12.83 5.14
N PHE A 70 10.48 -11.59 5.06
CA PHE A 70 11.75 -11.23 4.45
C PHE A 70 12.92 -11.90 5.18
N GLN A 71 12.98 -11.82 6.51
CA GLN A 71 14.02 -12.48 7.30
C GLN A 71 14.02 -14.01 7.10
N SER A 72 12.83 -14.63 7.06
CA SER A 72 12.70 -16.05 6.77
C SER A 72 13.17 -16.39 5.35
N SER A 73 12.89 -15.53 4.38
CA SER A 73 13.33 -15.70 3.00
C SER A 73 14.85 -15.60 2.88
N VAL A 74 15.48 -14.60 3.52
CA VAL A 74 16.94 -14.43 3.52
C VAL A 74 17.65 -15.61 4.17
N ALA A 75 17.10 -16.14 5.27
CA ALA A 75 17.66 -17.31 5.96
C ALA A 75 17.61 -18.60 5.12
N LYS A 76 16.68 -18.69 4.16
CA LYS A 76 16.49 -19.86 3.30
C LYS A 76 17.11 -19.70 1.91
N GLU A 77 17.47 -18.48 1.52
CA GLU A 77 18.00 -18.22 0.19
C GLU A 77 19.44 -18.76 0.08
N VAL A 78 19.63 -19.70 -0.83
CA VAL A 78 20.93 -20.27 -1.19
C VAL A 78 21.28 -19.90 -2.63
N ARG A 79 22.48 -19.36 -2.84
CA ARG A 79 23.02 -19.10 -4.19
C ARG A 79 24.11 -20.11 -4.50
N HIS A 80 23.86 -20.96 -5.49
CA HIS A 80 24.82 -21.99 -5.91
C HIS A 80 26.03 -21.43 -6.65
N MET A 81 25.93 -20.22 -7.20
CA MET A 81 27.02 -19.55 -7.91
C MET A 81 27.17 -18.11 -7.44
N PRO A 82 28.42 -17.63 -7.25
CA PRO A 82 28.68 -16.23 -7.00
C PRO A 82 28.34 -15.39 -8.24
N PRO A 83 27.79 -14.17 -8.06
CA PRO A 83 27.58 -13.27 -9.18
C PRO A 83 28.92 -12.84 -9.80
N LYS A 84 28.90 -12.53 -11.11
CA LYS A 84 30.10 -12.18 -11.89
C LYS A 84 30.54 -10.71 -11.79
N GLY A 85 30.06 -10.03 -10.75
CA GLY A 85 30.22 -8.60 -10.51
C GLY A 85 29.37 -8.21 -9.30
N TRP A 86 29.68 -7.07 -8.70
CA TRP A 86 28.86 -6.56 -7.61
C TRP A 86 27.46 -6.18 -8.12
N ILE A 87 26.44 -6.58 -7.37
CA ILE A 87 25.04 -6.22 -7.63
C ILE A 87 24.39 -5.74 -6.33
N PRO A 88 23.51 -4.73 -6.38
CA PRO A 88 22.87 -4.18 -5.18
C PRO A 88 22.10 -5.21 -4.35
N SER A 89 21.57 -6.25 -4.98
CA SER A 89 20.84 -7.33 -4.29
C SER A 89 21.71 -8.21 -3.39
N LEU A 90 23.05 -8.09 -3.44
CA LEU A 90 23.93 -8.69 -2.44
C LEU A 90 23.70 -8.10 -1.04
N LEU A 91 23.28 -6.83 -0.94
CA LEU A 91 22.94 -6.20 0.33
C LEU A 91 21.69 -6.80 0.97
N TRP A 92 20.84 -7.47 0.18
CA TRP A 92 19.59 -8.07 0.65
C TRP A 92 19.81 -9.40 1.35
N ASN A 93 20.90 -10.11 1.06
CA ASN A 93 21.23 -11.39 1.68
C ASN A 93 22.72 -11.45 2.04
N PRO A 94 23.06 -11.33 3.33
CA PRO A 94 24.45 -11.39 3.77
C PRO A 94 25.08 -12.79 3.59
N ASN A 95 24.29 -13.84 3.39
CA ASN A 95 24.77 -15.20 3.12
C ASN A 95 25.15 -15.41 1.65
N ALA A 96 24.91 -14.41 0.78
CA ALA A 96 25.29 -14.50 -0.62
C ALA A 96 26.82 -14.59 -0.75
N PRO A 97 27.36 -15.49 -1.59
CA PRO A 97 28.78 -15.52 -1.89
C PRO A 97 29.26 -14.18 -2.45
N ASN A 98 30.48 -13.77 -2.08
CA ASN A 98 31.10 -12.57 -2.64
C ASN A 98 31.15 -12.63 -4.17
N PRO A 99 30.96 -11.49 -4.86
CA PRO A 99 31.07 -11.45 -6.31
C PRO A 99 32.49 -11.82 -6.74
N VAL A 100 32.61 -12.50 -7.87
CA VAL A 100 33.90 -12.89 -8.45
C VAL A 100 33.97 -12.53 -9.92
N ASP A 101 35.17 -12.25 -10.42
CA ASP A 101 35.35 -12.04 -11.86
C ASP A 101 35.25 -13.36 -12.66
N PHE A 102 35.45 -13.28 -13.98
CA PHE A 102 35.49 -14.45 -14.86
C PHE A 102 36.62 -15.45 -14.52
N ARG A 103 37.64 -14.99 -13.79
CA ARG A 103 38.81 -15.78 -13.36
C ARG A 103 38.69 -16.29 -11.92
N GLY A 104 37.59 -15.98 -11.22
CA GLY A 104 37.34 -16.42 -9.84
C GLY A 104 37.96 -15.52 -8.75
N ARG A 105 38.50 -14.35 -9.09
CA ARG A 105 39.02 -13.39 -8.10
C ARG A 105 37.86 -12.64 -7.45
N LYS A 106 37.91 -12.46 -6.13
CA LYS A 106 36.89 -11.71 -5.37
C LYS A 106 36.86 -10.25 -5.84
N LEU A 107 35.65 -9.69 -5.95
CA LEU A 107 35.43 -8.31 -6.33
C LEU A 107 34.90 -7.50 -5.14
N ASP A 108 35.32 -6.24 -5.06
CA ASP A 108 34.75 -5.26 -4.14
C ASP A 108 33.40 -4.73 -4.68
N ARG A 109 32.82 -3.76 -3.96
CA ARG A 109 31.57 -3.10 -4.36
C ARG A 109 31.67 -2.35 -5.69
N ASP A 110 32.83 -1.79 -5.98
CA ASP A 110 33.08 -0.97 -7.16
C ASP A 110 33.48 -1.82 -8.38
N GLY A 111 33.63 -3.14 -8.19
CA GLY A 111 34.00 -4.11 -9.22
C GLY A 111 35.51 -4.25 -9.42
N ASN A 112 36.33 -3.70 -8.52
CA ASN A 112 37.77 -3.94 -8.52
C ASN A 112 38.09 -5.26 -7.83
N VAL A 113 39.27 -5.81 -8.13
CA VAL A 113 39.75 -7.01 -7.44
C VAL A 113 40.02 -6.66 -5.99
N ALA A 114 39.34 -7.34 -5.07
CA ALA A 114 39.60 -7.18 -3.64
C ALA A 114 41.02 -7.65 -3.34
N HIS A 115 41.85 -6.75 -2.83
CA HIS A 115 43.15 -7.08 -2.27
C HIS A 115 42.93 -7.59 -0.84
N GLU A 116 43.26 -8.86 -0.57
CA GLU A 116 43.27 -9.44 0.78
C GLU A 116 44.36 -8.85 1.66
#